data_AF-A0A954F349-F1
#
_entry.id   AF-A0A954F349-F1
#
_cell.length_a   1.000
_cell.length_b   1.000
_cell.length_c   1.000
_cell.angle_alpha   90.00
_cell.angle_beta   90.00
_cell.angle_gamma   90.00
#
_symmetry.space_group_name_H-M   'P 1'
#
loop_
_entity.id
_entity.type
_entity.pdbx_description
1 polymer ?
#
loop_
_entity_poly.entity_id
_entity_poly.type
_entity_poly.pdbx_seq_one_letter_code
_entity_poly.pdbx_strand_id
1 'polypeptide(L)'
;TDRYGITDPKVHVLSPLRVVQGEADPAWERFCADLEQASMAGQLARVRRYNALGTTEQLARALEPVRTTLQSDLAELRARLDAWPIELDGSALMEVDRRLDLRARDVEALLWEEVGRRWHGPGGMALRSGGLSSLGLGASAWLARRNPLLAAGTAIGTLAAQKVQTMGRDRSMRDASEWLPPEGDLQRQMESALAPLRLSQKRLAGTWPALPDGERLRNVLRRSVEEGIQQLLDGELLEQADKAARRPWRWLVDAPVYAFGLWIVWLAVVGFVRADYVGMDFLVNAALLAGAWLWIARFATRALLRVRARGLVEGVRTAIRTRVH
;
A
#
# COMPACT_ATOMS: atom_id res chain seq x y z
N THR A 1 18.67 -33.48 -54.13
CA THR A 1 17.53 -34.19 -54.75
C THR A 1 17.54 -35.59 -54.21
N ASP A 2 16.60 -35.90 -53.34
CA ASP A 2 16.48 -37.26 -52.82
C ASP A 2 15.96 -38.21 -53.92
N ARG A 3 16.00 -39.53 -53.70
CA ARG A 3 15.73 -40.59 -54.72
C ARG A 3 14.36 -40.52 -55.43
N TYR A 4 13.53 -39.53 -55.09
CA TYR A 4 12.19 -39.27 -55.62
C TYR A 4 12.07 -37.96 -56.42
N GLY A 5 13.15 -37.22 -56.65
CA GLY A 5 13.10 -35.98 -57.45
C GLY A 5 12.36 -34.82 -56.78
N ILE A 6 12.06 -34.93 -55.48
CA ILE A 6 11.35 -33.92 -54.71
C ILE A 6 12.38 -32.94 -54.12
N THR A 7 12.24 -31.67 -54.48
CA THR A 7 12.97 -30.55 -53.86
C THR A 7 12.54 -30.40 -52.41
N ASP A 8 13.51 -30.25 -51.50
CA ASP A 8 13.24 -29.97 -50.09
C ASP A 8 12.24 -28.81 -49.97
N PRO A 9 11.14 -28.96 -49.21
CA PRO A 9 10.22 -27.87 -49.00
C PRO A 9 10.99 -26.73 -48.34
N LYS A 10 11.01 -25.56 -48.99
CA LYS A 10 11.61 -24.37 -48.39
C LYS A 10 10.87 -24.10 -47.09
N VAL A 11 11.58 -24.10 -45.97
CA VAL A 11 11.01 -23.76 -44.67
C VAL A 11 10.58 -22.29 -44.74
N HIS A 12 9.30 -22.07 -44.98
CA HIS A 12 8.70 -20.76 -44.89
C HIS A 12 8.58 -20.40 -43.42
N VAL A 13 9.20 -19.29 -43.01
CA VAL A 13 9.02 -18.75 -41.66
C VAL A 13 7.58 -18.25 -41.59
N LEU A 14 6.70 -19.08 -41.06
CA LEU A 14 5.30 -18.73 -40.85
C LEU A 14 5.22 -17.73 -39.70
N SER A 15 4.48 -16.64 -39.90
CA SER A 15 4.16 -15.71 -38.82
C SER A 15 2.76 -16.04 -38.33
N PRO A 16 2.60 -16.92 -37.32
CA PRO A 16 1.28 -17.22 -36.75
C PRO A 16 0.55 -15.95 -36.26
N LEU A 17 1.31 -14.87 -35.97
CA LEU A 17 0.79 -13.57 -35.60
C LEU A 17 -0.08 -12.90 -36.68
N ARG A 18 0.34 -12.96 -37.96
CA ARG A 18 -0.37 -12.30 -39.07
C ARG A 18 -1.64 -13.03 -39.43
N VAL A 19 -1.58 -14.35 -39.44
CA VAL A 19 -2.71 -15.25 -39.70
C VAL A 19 -3.85 -15.02 -38.69
N VAL A 20 -3.53 -14.88 -37.40
CA VAL A 20 -4.55 -14.64 -36.37
C VAL A 20 -5.06 -13.19 -36.39
N GLN A 21 -4.27 -12.22 -36.87
CA GLN A 21 -4.73 -10.84 -37.05
C GLN A 21 -5.66 -10.66 -38.27
N GLY A 22 -5.89 -11.71 -39.05
CA GLY A 22 -6.65 -11.63 -40.30
C GLY A 22 -5.93 -10.83 -41.39
N GLU A 23 -4.64 -10.53 -41.19
CA GLU A 23 -3.78 -10.01 -42.24
C GLU A 23 -3.38 -11.16 -43.15
N ALA A 24 -3.48 -10.95 -44.46
CA ALA A 24 -3.00 -11.91 -45.44
C ALA A 24 -1.50 -12.14 -45.22
N ASP A 25 -1.14 -13.29 -44.66
CA ASP A 25 0.24 -13.74 -44.60
C ASP A 25 0.52 -14.58 -45.86
N PRO A 26 1.20 -14.02 -46.89
CA PRO A 26 1.52 -14.78 -48.09
C PRO A 26 2.40 -16.01 -47.80
N ALA A 27 3.05 -16.09 -46.63
CA ALA A 27 3.73 -17.30 -46.20
C ALA A 27 2.76 -18.39 -45.73
N TRP A 28 1.67 -18.00 -45.05
CA TRP A 28 0.62 -18.92 -44.61
C TRP A 28 -0.23 -19.43 -45.78
N GLU A 29 -0.61 -18.55 -46.70
CA GLU A 29 -1.33 -18.95 -47.91
C GLU A 29 -0.51 -19.96 -48.74
N ARG A 30 0.81 -19.73 -48.87
CA ARG A 30 1.73 -20.67 -49.52
C ARG A 30 1.84 -21.99 -48.76
N PHE A 31 1.93 -21.96 -47.44
CA PHE A 31 1.95 -23.18 -46.63
C PHE A 31 0.65 -23.98 -46.73
N CYS A 32 -0.51 -23.32 -46.73
CA CYS A 32 -1.80 -23.97 -46.97
C CYS A 32 -1.87 -24.57 -48.38
N ALA A 33 -1.38 -23.85 -49.39
CA ALA A 33 -1.31 -24.35 -50.77
C ALA A 33 -0.35 -25.56 -50.88
N ASP A 34 0.80 -25.53 -50.20
CA ASP A 34 1.77 -26.64 -50.17
C ASP A 34 1.17 -27.87 -49.46
N LEU A 35 0.43 -27.68 -48.37
CA LEU A 35 -0.30 -28.73 -47.65
C LEU A 35 -1.41 -29.33 -48.52
N GLU A 36 -2.18 -28.48 -49.19
CA GLU A 36 -3.26 -28.90 -50.09
C GLU A 36 -2.69 -29.67 -51.29
N GLN A 37 -1.59 -29.19 -51.87
CA GLN A 37 -0.89 -29.88 -52.95
C GLN A 37 -0.30 -31.23 -52.50
N ALA A 38 0.29 -31.30 -51.30
CA ALA A 38 0.78 -32.56 -50.73
C ALA A 38 -0.36 -33.55 -50.44
N SER A 39 -1.50 -33.07 -49.95
CA SER A 39 -2.73 -33.86 -49.74
C SER A 39 -3.31 -34.40 -51.06
N MET A 40 -3.45 -33.53 -52.07
CA MET A 40 -3.97 -33.91 -53.39
C MET A 40 -3.03 -34.88 -54.12
N ALA A 41 -1.71 -34.68 -54.03
CA ALA A 41 -0.73 -35.62 -54.58
C ALA A 41 -0.83 -37.01 -53.93
N GLY A 42 -1.12 -37.08 -52.62
CA GLY A 42 -1.41 -38.32 -51.92
C GLY A 42 -2.70 -39.01 -52.37
N GLN A 43 -3.76 -38.24 -52.69
CA GLN A 43 -5.04 -38.76 -53.19
C GLN A 43 -4.95 -39.31 -54.62
N LEU A 44 -4.23 -38.61 -55.51
CA LEU A 44 -4.07 -39.01 -56.92
C LEU A 44 -3.24 -40.30 -57.10
N ALA A 45 -2.39 -40.63 -56.12
CA ALA A 45 -1.45 -41.75 -56.23
C ALA A 45 -2.04 -43.17 -55.99
N ARG A 46 -3.39 -43.35 -55.87
CA ARG A 46 -4.06 -44.64 -55.57
C ARG A 46 -3.29 -45.47 -54.52
N VAL A 47 -3.38 -45.02 -53.28
CA VAL A 47 -2.62 -45.45 -52.10
C VAL A 47 -2.28 -46.95 -52.05
N ARG A 48 -1.08 -47.32 -52.49
CA ARG A 48 -0.34 -48.46 -51.92
C ARG A 48 0.19 -48.03 -50.55
N ARG A 49 0.23 -48.95 -49.58
CA ARG A 49 0.61 -48.70 -48.16
C ARG A 49 1.86 -47.83 -47.97
N TYR A 50 2.84 -47.96 -48.86
CA TYR A 50 4.09 -47.18 -48.86
C TYR A 50 3.92 -45.69 -49.24
N ASN A 51 2.95 -45.34 -50.09
CA ASN A 51 2.69 -43.94 -50.48
C ASN A 51 1.97 -43.15 -49.37
N ALA A 52 1.04 -43.78 -48.64
CA ALA A 52 0.41 -43.14 -47.48
C ALA A 52 1.42 -42.78 -46.40
N LEU A 53 2.38 -43.68 -46.12
CA LEU A 53 3.44 -43.43 -45.14
C LEU A 53 4.32 -42.24 -45.56
N GLY A 54 4.69 -42.15 -46.84
CA GLY A 54 5.48 -41.03 -47.37
C GLY A 54 4.77 -39.68 -47.27
N THR A 55 3.47 -39.62 -47.59
CA THR A 55 2.67 -38.38 -47.44
C THR A 55 2.49 -38.00 -45.98
N THR A 56 2.26 -38.96 -45.08
CA THR A 56 2.20 -38.66 -43.63
C THR A 56 3.53 -38.18 -43.08
N GLU A 57 4.65 -38.71 -43.56
CA GLU A 57 5.99 -38.29 -43.14
C GLU A 57 6.30 -36.86 -43.66
N GLN A 58 5.90 -36.53 -44.88
CA GLN A 58 6.03 -35.17 -45.44
C GLN A 58 5.16 -34.16 -44.67
N LEU A 59 3.90 -34.51 -44.37
CA LEU A 59 3.03 -33.69 -43.54
C LEU A 59 3.62 -33.49 -42.13
N ALA A 60 4.15 -34.55 -41.53
CA ALA A 60 4.81 -34.47 -40.22
C ALA A 60 6.03 -33.55 -40.26
N ARG A 61 6.90 -33.66 -41.28
CA ARG A 61 8.06 -32.77 -41.46
C ARG A 61 7.67 -31.31 -41.71
N ALA A 62 6.61 -31.07 -42.48
CA ALA A 62 6.09 -29.72 -42.74
C ALA A 62 5.47 -29.08 -41.49
N LEU A 63 4.87 -29.89 -40.61
CA LEU A 63 4.28 -29.44 -39.35
C LEU A 63 5.28 -29.30 -38.20
N GLU A 64 6.46 -29.94 -38.28
CA GLU A 64 7.47 -29.91 -37.21
C GLU A 64 7.94 -28.48 -36.85
N PRO A 65 8.20 -27.56 -37.81
CA PRO A 65 8.50 -26.16 -37.49
C PRO A 65 7.36 -25.46 -36.76
N VAL A 66 6.11 -25.69 -37.19
CA VAL A 66 4.93 -25.12 -36.52
C VAL A 66 4.79 -25.66 -35.11
N ARG A 67 5.01 -26.97 -34.92
CA ARG A 67 4.99 -27.62 -33.61
C ARG A 67 6.05 -27.04 -32.67
N THR A 68 7.28 -26.89 -33.14
CA THR A 68 8.39 -26.36 -32.32
C THR A 68 8.17 -24.89 -31.95
N THR A 69 7.68 -24.06 -32.88
CA THR A 69 7.29 -22.66 -32.58
C THR A 69 6.15 -22.61 -31.56
N LEU A 70 5.08 -23.40 -31.74
CA LEU A 70 3.96 -23.44 -30.79
C LEU A 70 4.39 -23.95 -29.40
N GLN A 71 5.27 -24.95 -29.33
CA GLN A 71 5.81 -25.44 -28.06
C GLN A 71 6.62 -24.36 -27.33
N SER A 72 7.42 -23.59 -28.07
CA SER A 72 8.16 -22.45 -27.52
C SER A 72 7.21 -21.36 -27.00
N ASP A 73 6.21 -20.98 -27.80
CA ASP A 73 5.23 -19.96 -27.41
C ASP A 73 4.39 -20.39 -26.20
N LEU A 74 4.05 -21.69 -26.10
CA LEU A 74 3.36 -22.27 -24.96
C LEU A 74 4.22 -22.28 -23.70
N ALA A 75 5.51 -22.64 -23.83
CA ALA A 75 6.45 -22.62 -22.73
C ALA A 75 6.66 -21.19 -22.21
N GLU A 76 6.79 -20.21 -23.11
CA GLU A 76 6.89 -18.80 -22.77
C GLU A 76 5.60 -18.28 -22.12
N LEU A 77 4.42 -18.59 -22.68
CA LEU A 77 3.14 -18.20 -22.09
C LEU A 77 3.01 -18.76 -20.68
N ARG A 78 3.37 -20.04 -20.48
CA ARG A 78 3.32 -20.68 -19.16
C ARG A 78 4.27 -20.01 -18.18
N ALA A 79 5.52 -19.79 -18.56
CA ALA A 79 6.49 -19.09 -17.71
C ALA A 79 6.00 -17.68 -17.32
N ARG A 80 5.37 -16.96 -18.25
CA ARG A 80 4.78 -15.64 -17.98
C ARG A 80 3.54 -15.73 -17.08
N LEU A 81 2.67 -16.73 -17.26
CA LEU A 81 1.51 -16.95 -16.41
C LEU A 81 1.92 -17.30 -14.97
N ASP A 82 3.00 -18.07 -14.81
CA ASP A 82 3.55 -18.45 -13.51
C ASP A 82 4.22 -17.24 -12.81
N ALA A 83 4.86 -16.35 -13.57
CA ALA A 83 5.53 -15.15 -13.05
C ALA A 83 4.58 -13.97 -12.79
N TRP A 84 3.49 -13.85 -13.55
CA TRP A 84 2.62 -12.68 -13.54
C TRP A 84 2.01 -12.34 -12.17
N PRO A 85 1.49 -13.30 -11.37
CA PRO A 85 0.99 -12.99 -10.03
C PRO A 85 2.06 -12.34 -9.16
N ILE A 86 3.30 -12.84 -9.21
CA ILE A 86 4.41 -12.34 -8.40
C ILE A 86 4.78 -10.90 -8.79
N GLU A 87 4.86 -10.60 -10.09
CA GLU A 87 5.18 -9.25 -10.58
C GLU A 87 4.07 -8.23 -10.24
N LEU A 88 2.82 -8.67 -10.38
CA LEU A 88 1.68 -7.81 -10.18
C LEU A 88 1.39 -7.58 -8.68
N ASP A 89 1.50 -8.64 -7.87
CA ASP A 89 1.47 -8.54 -6.41
C ASP A 89 2.61 -7.62 -5.94
N GLY A 90 3.83 -7.80 -6.46
CA GLY A 90 4.97 -6.95 -6.11
C GLY A 90 4.70 -5.46 -6.37
N SER A 91 4.17 -5.12 -7.55
CA SER A 91 3.89 -3.72 -7.92
C SER A 91 2.74 -3.12 -7.11
N ALA A 92 1.65 -3.87 -6.93
CA ALA A 92 0.49 -3.42 -6.15
C ALA A 92 0.85 -3.27 -4.66
N LEU A 93 1.57 -4.24 -4.09
CA LEU A 93 2.02 -4.20 -2.70
C LEU A 93 3.03 -3.07 -2.47
N MET A 94 3.93 -2.79 -3.42
CA MET A 94 4.85 -1.65 -3.31
C MET A 94 4.12 -0.30 -3.25
N GLU A 95 3.03 -0.13 -4.01
CA GLU A 95 2.24 1.10 -3.95
C GLU A 95 1.42 1.20 -2.66
N VAL A 96 0.85 0.08 -2.20
CA VAL A 96 0.23 0.01 -0.86
C VAL A 96 1.26 0.36 0.22
N ASP A 97 2.48 -0.15 0.14
CA ASP A 97 3.57 0.14 1.07
C ASP A 97 3.94 1.62 1.09
N ARG A 98 4.04 2.25 -0.09
CA ARG A 98 4.29 3.69 -0.21
C ARG A 98 3.17 4.49 0.45
N ARG A 99 1.91 4.10 0.26
CA ARG A 99 0.76 4.77 0.87
C ARG A 99 0.73 4.58 2.39
N LEU A 100 1.02 3.38 2.86
CA LEU A 100 1.21 3.08 4.28
C LEU A 100 2.28 4.00 4.91
N ASP A 101 3.41 4.20 4.22
CA ASP A 101 4.48 5.10 4.68
C ASP A 101 4.04 6.57 4.73
N LEU A 102 3.30 7.04 3.72
CA LEU A 102 2.72 8.39 3.70
C LEU A 102 1.76 8.60 4.87
N ARG A 103 1.02 7.56 5.26
CA ARG A 103 0.03 7.57 6.34
C ARG A 103 0.61 7.24 7.71
N ALA A 104 1.87 6.85 7.82
CA ALA A 104 2.50 6.60 9.12
C ALA A 104 2.45 7.83 10.05
N ARG A 105 2.44 9.05 9.48
CA ARG A 105 2.24 10.30 10.24
C ARG A 105 0.83 10.46 10.78
N ASP A 106 -0.18 9.99 10.04
CA ASP A 106 -1.58 10.02 10.47
C ASP A 106 -1.81 8.99 11.59
N VAL A 107 -1.21 7.80 11.47
CA VAL A 107 -1.18 6.79 12.55
C VAL A 107 -0.48 7.34 13.80
N GLU A 108 0.67 8.03 13.66
CA GLU A 108 1.34 8.72 14.78
C GLU A 108 0.39 9.71 15.46
N ALA A 109 -0.36 10.49 14.68
CA ALA A 109 -1.29 11.50 15.19
C ALA A 109 -2.49 10.89 15.93
N LEU A 110 -3.09 9.81 15.40
CA LEU A 110 -4.16 9.09 16.06
C LEU A 110 -3.68 8.44 17.36
N LEU A 111 -2.51 7.79 17.33
CA LEU A 111 -1.90 7.19 18.52
C LEU A 111 -1.60 8.26 19.58
N TRP A 112 -1.10 9.42 19.17
CA TRP A 112 -0.88 10.57 20.05
C TRP A 112 -2.16 11.03 20.74
N GLU A 113 -3.25 11.15 19.98
CA GLU A 113 -4.55 11.58 20.50
C GLU A 113 -5.12 10.58 21.50
N GLU A 114 -5.11 9.29 21.18
CA GLU A 114 -5.60 8.23 22.06
C GLU A 114 -4.77 8.13 23.36
N VAL A 115 -3.45 8.23 23.26
CA VAL A 115 -2.58 8.28 24.46
C VAL A 115 -2.90 9.51 25.31
N GLY A 116 -3.08 10.67 24.68
CA GLY A 116 -3.45 11.91 25.38
C GLY A 116 -4.80 11.84 26.09
N ARG A 117 -5.78 11.12 25.52
CA ARG A 117 -7.11 10.89 26.13
C ARG A 117 -7.01 9.99 27.37
N ARG A 118 -6.19 8.94 27.30
CA ARG A 118 -6.06 7.93 28.36
C ARG A 118 -5.12 8.35 29.49
N TRP A 119 -4.20 9.27 29.21
CA TRP A 119 -3.26 9.78 30.21
C TRP A 119 -3.91 10.86 31.08
N HIS A 120 -4.31 10.46 32.29
CA HIS A 120 -4.73 11.39 33.33
C HIS A 120 -3.51 11.89 34.12
N GLY A 121 -3.19 13.19 34.01
CA GLY A 121 -2.06 13.82 34.68
C GLY A 121 -1.52 15.04 33.92
N PRO A 122 -0.51 15.74 34.48
CA PRO A 122 0.15 16.88 33.85
C PRO A 122 0.74 16.55 32.48
N GLY A 123 1.37 15.38 32.33
CA GLY A 123 1.87 14.88 31.06
C GLY A 123 0.75 14.75 30.03
N GLY A 124 -0.35 14.09 30.38
CA GLY A 124 -1.52 13.99 29.50
C GLY A 124 -2.19 15.32 29.16
N MET A 125 -2.20 16.29 30.09
CA MET A 125 -2.61 17.67 29.78
C MET A 125 -1.65 18.31 28.78
N ALA A 126 -0.35 18.16 28.95
CA ALA A 126 0.67 18.68 28.03
C ALA A 126 0.60 18.04 26.64
N LEU A 127 0.23 16.75 26.55
CA LEU A 127 0.01 16.07 25.26
C LEU A 127 -1.19 16.67 24.51
N ARG A 128 -2.28 16.96 25.23
CA ARG A 128 -3.52 17.54 24.69
C ARG A 128 -3.41 19.03 24.34
N SER A 129 -2.66 19.79 25.13
CA SER A 129 -2.58 21.25 24.96
C SER A 129 -1.70 21.69 23.80
N GLY A 130 -0.65 20.94 23.43
CA GLY A 130 0.34 21.41 22.44
C GLY A 130 -0.03 21.27 20.94
N GLY A 131 -1.32 21.24 20.59
CA GLY A 131 -1.75 21.46 19.20
C GLY A 131 -1.62 22.93 18.80
N LEU A 132 -1.93 23.29 17.54
CA LEU A 132 -2.08 24.71 17.11
C LEU A 132 -2.99 25.53 18.03
N SER A 133 -3.85 24.85 18.80
CA SER A 133 -4.68 25.39 19.88
C SER A 133 -3.90 26.03 21.04
N SER A 134 -2.67 25.60 21.41
CA SER A 134 -1.87 26.32 22.42
C SER A 134 -1.32 27.65 21.89
N LEU A 135 -0.96 27.71 20.61
CA LEU A 135 -0.60 28.98 19.96
C LEU A 135 -1.83 29.89 19.89
N GLY A 136 -3.01 29.32 19.61
CA GLY A 136 -4.29 30.00 19.71
C GLY A 136 -4.58 30.55 21.12
N LEU A 137 -4.29 29.78 22.17
CA LEU A 137 -4.44 30.22 23.56
C LEU A 137 -3.44 31.31 23.97
N GLY A 138 -2.20 31.24 23.49
CA GLY A 138 -1.20 32.30 23.68
C GLY A 138 -1.59 33.59 22.96
N ALA A 139 -2.06 33.47 21.71
CA ALA A 139 -2.58 34.59 20.93
C ALA A 139 -3.87 35.14 21.54
N SER A 140 -4.77 34.30 22.05
CA SER A 140 -6.01 34.73 22.71
C SER A 140 -5.73 35.37 24.07
N ALA A 141 -4.73 34.91 24.83
CA ALA A 141 -4.30 35.57 26.06
C ALA A 141 -3.70 36.95 25.78
N TRP A 142 -2.93 37.10 24.70
CA TRP A 142 -2.43 38.39 24.24
C TRP A 142 -3.57 39.31 23.75
N LEU A 143 -4.52 38.76 22.97
CA LEU A 143 -5.70 39.49 22.50
C LEU A 143 -6.67 39.84 23.64
N ALA A 144 -6.80 39.01 24.67
CA ALA A 144 -7.74 39.22 25.78
C ALA A 144 -7.45 40.51 26.55
N ARG A 145 -6.19 40.94 26.59
CA ARG A 145 -5.79 42.24 27.16
C ARG A 145 -6.35 43.44 26.41
N ARG A 146 -6.67 43.29 25.11
CA ARG A 146 -7.16 44.39 24.27
C ARG A 146 -8.62 44.21 23.84
N ASN A 147 -9.06 42.97 23.60
CA ASN A 147 -10.37 42.61 23.05
C ASN A 147 -10.81 41.20 23.52
N PRO A 148 -11.55 41.09 24.64
CA PRO A 148 -11.95 39.79 25.21
C PRO A 148 -12.90 38.99 24.31
N LEU A 149 -13.76 39.66 23.52
CA LEU A 149 -14.66 38.99 22.57
C LEU A 149 -13.91 38.35 21.39
N LEU A 150 -12.87 39.03 20.87
CA LEU A 150 -12.01 38.46 19.82
C LEU A 150 -11.15 37.30 20.36
N ALA A 151 -10.72 37.37 21.61
CA ALA A 151 -10.03 36.26 22.27
C ALA A 151 -10.92 35.02 22.42
N ALA A 152 -12.19 35.21 22.81
CA ALA A 152 -13.16 34.11 22.87
C ALA A 152 -13.45 33.53 21.47
N GLY A 153 -13.63 34.40 20.46
CA GLY A 153 -13.85 33.98 19.07
C GLY A 153 -12.67 33.19 18.48
N THR A 154 -11.44 33.61 18.73
CA THR A 154 -10.23 32.91 18.26
C THR A 154 -10.02 31.57 18.99
N ALA A 155 -10.28 31.51 20.29
CA ALA A 155 -10.23 30.26 21.05
C ALA A 155 -11.26 29.23 20.55
N ILE A 156 -12.50 29.64 20.32
CA ILE A 156 -13.55 28.76 19.79
C ILE A 156 -13.22 28.34 18.35
N GLY A 157 -12.80 29.28 17.51
CA GLY A 157 -12.44 29.00 16.11
C GLY A 157 -11.30 28.00 15.96
N THR A 158 -10.26 28.09 16.80
CA THR A 158 -9.13 27.15 16.77
C THR A 158 -9.52 25.75 17.25
N LEU A 159 -10.36 25.64 18.28
CA LEU A 159 -10.91 24.35 18.72
C LEU A 159 -11.82 23.72 17.67
N ALA A 160 -12.67 24.51 17.02
CA ALA A 160 -13.55 24.04 15.95
C ALA A 160 -12.75 23.55 14.74
N ALA A 161 -11.77 24.33 14.27
CA ALA A 161 -10.89 23.95 13.16
C ALA A 161 -10.11 22.67 13.47
N GLN A 162 -9.58 22.53 14.70
CA GLN A 162 -8.91 21.31 15.13
C GLN A 162 -9.86 20.11 15.11
N LYS A 163 -11.10 20.27 15.60
CA LYS A 163 -12.09 19.19 15.63
C LYS A 163 -12.52 18.76 14.22
N VAL A 164 -12.71 19.72 13.31
CA VAL A 164 -12.99 19.42 11.89
C VAL A 164 -11.82 18.68 11.26
N GLN A 165 -10.58 19.10 11.54
CA GLN A 165 -9.40 18.43 11.02
C GLN A 165 -9.23 17.01 11.56
N THR A 166 -9.52 16.78 12.85
CA THR A 166 -9.50 15.42 13.43
C THR A 166 -10.60 14.53 12.86
N MET A 167 -11.80 15.07 12.64
CA MET A 167 -12.90 14.32 12.00
C MET A 167 -12.58 13.99 10.54
N GLY A 168 -11.96 14.93 9.81
CA GLY A 168 -11.48 14.71 8.46
C GLY A 168 -10.46 13.58 8.41
N ARG A 169 -9.46 13.60 9.30
CA ARG A 169 -8.44 12.53 9.40
C ARG A 169 -9.03 11.19 9.82
N ASP A 170 -9.94 11.14 10.78
CA ASP A 170 -10.56 9.87 11.20
C ASP A 170 -11.39 9.26 10.07
N ARG A 171 -12.13 10.07 9.30
CA ARG A 171 -12.79 9.61 8.06
C ARG A 171 -11.79 9.11 7.03
N SER A 172 -10.76 9.90 6.76
CA SER A 172 -9.75 9.59 5.74
C SER A 172 -9.02 8.28 6.05
N MET A 173 -8.75 8.02 7.33
CA MET A 173 -8.09 6.80 7.79
C MET A 173 -8.99 5.56 7.71
N ARG A 174 -10.31 5.73 7.89
CA ARG A 174 -11.30 4.65 7.75
C ARG A 174 -11.68 4.35 6.31
N ASP A 175 -11.43 5.30 5.40
CA ASP A 175 -11.70 5.11 3.98
C ASP A 175 -10.57 4.32 3.32
N ALA A 176 -10.79 3.02 3.12
CA ALA A 176 -9.80 2.14 2.49
C ALA A 176 -9.40 2.56 1.07
N SER A 177 -10.25 3.33 0.38
CA SER A 177 -9.91 3.86 -0.95
C SER A 177 -8.72 4.81 -0.93
N GLU A 178 -8.47 5.48 0.21
CA GLU A 178 -7.30 6.35 0.37
C GLU A 178 -5.98 5.56 0.52
N TRP A 179 -6.06 4.30 0.93
CA TRP A 179 -4.92 3.42 1.15
C TRP A 179 -4.59 2.56 -0.07
N LEU A 180 -5.55 2.43 -0.98
CA LEU A 180 -5.41 1.69 -2.23
C LEU A 180 -4.95 2.62 -3.36
N PRO A 181 -4.18 2.11 -4.34
CA PRO A 181 -3.96 2.86 -5.58
C PRO A 181 -5.31 3.28 -6.20
N PRO A 182 -5.36 4.42 -6.91
CA PRO A 182 -6.59 4.86 -7.55
C PRO A 182 -7.07 3.78 -8.51
N GLU A 183 -8.39 3.58 -8.61
CA GLU A 183 -8.96 2.46 -9.38
C GLU A 183 -8.42 2.40 -10.81
N GLY A 184 -8.28 3.56 -11.45
CA GLY A 184 -7.74 3.67 -12.81
C GLY A 184 -6.26 3.29 -12.92
N ASP A 185 -5.44 3.49 -11.90
CA ASP A 185 -4.01 3.19 -11.97
C ASP A 185 -3.74 1.70 -11.77
N LEU A 186 -4.43 1.06 -10.82
CA LEU A 186 -4.34 -0.40 -10.66
C LEU A 186 -4.85 -1.08 -11.93
N GLN A 187 -5.98 -0.64 -12.48
CA GLN A 187 -6.50 -1.21 -13.73
C GLN A 187 -5.53 -1.03 -14.89
N ARG A 188 -4.92 0.14 -15.08
CA ARG A 188 -3.89 0.36 -16.10
C ARG A 188 -2.67 -0.53 -15.88
N GLN A 189 -2.21 -0.69 -14.64
CA GLN A 189 -1.10 -1.60 -14.31
C GLN A 189 -1.46 -3.04 -14.67
N MET A 190 -2.65 -3.51 -14.30
CA MET A 190 -3.13 -4.84 -14.66
C MET A 190 -3.26 -5.02 -16.17
N GLU A 191 -3.82 -4.05 -16.88
CA GLU A 191 -3.92 -4.07 -18.33
C GLU A 191 -2.54 -4.12 -18.99
N SER A 192 -1.58 -3.34 -18.50
CA SER A 192 -0.20 -3.36 -19.00
C SER A 192 0.52 -4.68 -18.74
N ALA A 193 0.32 -5.28 -17.55
CA ALA A 193 0.92 -6.56 -17.19
C ALA A 193 0.28 -7.74 -17.93
N LEU A 194 -1.04 -7.66 -18.20
CA LEU A 194 -1.78 -8.67 -18.96
C LEU A 194 -1.64 -8.48 -20.47
N ALA A 195 -1.26 -7.30 -20.98
CA ALA A 195 -1.06 -7.04 -22.40
C ALA A 195 -0.13 -8.08 -23.10
N PRO A 196 1.07 -8.39 -22.57
CA PRO A 196 1.92 -9.42 -23.17
C PRO A 196 1.28 -10.82 -23.15
N LEU A 197 0.55 -11.16 -22.08
CA LEU A 197 -0.17 -12.44 -21.97
C LEU A 197 -1.32 -12.55 -22.96
N ARG A 198 -2.11 -11.48 -23.12
CA ARG A 198 -3.18 -11.37 -24.12
C ARG A 198 -2.64 -11.48 -25.53
N LEU A 199 -1.48 -10.88 -25.78
CA LEU A 199 -0.82 -10.94 -27.08
C LEU A 199 -0.31 -12.35 -27.38
N SER A 200 0.31 -13.04 -26.41
CA SER A 200 0.71 -14.45 -26.52
C SER A 200 -0.49 -15.39 -26.67
N GLN A 201 -1.57 -15.17 -25.92
CA GLN A 201 -2.82 -15.92 -26.05
C GLN A 201 -3.44 -15.74 -27.45
N LYS A 202 -3.43 -14.53 -27.99
CA LYS A 202 -3.87 -14.27 -29.38
C LYS A 202 -3.01 -14.99 -30.42
N ARG A 203 -1.71 -15.19 -30.19
CA ARG A 203 -0.86 -15.97 -31.12
C ARG A 203 -1.24 -17.44 -31.15
N LEU A 204 -1.66 -17.98 -30.01
CA LEU A 204 -2.04 -19.37 -29.86
C LEU A 204 -3.49 -19.56 -30.30
N ALA A 205 -3.70 -19.79 -31.59
CA ALA A 205 -5.02 -20.02 -32.18
C ALA A 205 -5.78 -21.14 -31.43
N GLY A 206 -6.72 -20.77 -30.55
CA GLY A 206 -7.49 -21.69 -29.72
C GLY A 206 -8.39 -20.99 -28.71
N THR A 207 -9.40 -21.69 -28.21
CA THR A 207 -10.21 -21.25 -27.07
C THR A 207 -9.46 -21.54 -25.77
N TRP A 208 -8.93 -20.50 -25.16
CA TRP A 208 -8.21 -20.55 -23.89
C TRP A 208 -9.12 -20.13 -22.73
N PRO A 209 -8.88 -20.61 -21.51
CA PRO A 209 -9.56 -20.08 -20.33
C PRO A 209 -9.36 -18.56 -20.25
N ALA A 210 -10.40 -17.85 -19.80
CA ALA A 210 -10.32 -16.41 -19.63
C ALA A 210 -9.19 -16.07 -18.64
N LEU A 211 -8.35 -15.11 -19.02
CA LEU A 211 -7.36 -14.55 -18.10
C LEU A 211 -8.09 -13.98 -16.87
N PRO A 212 -7.46 -14.04 -15.68
CA PRO A 212 -8.06 -13.52 -14.46
C PRO A 212 -8.50 -12.06 -14.64
N ASP A 213 -9.72 -11.78 -14.20
CA ASP A 213 -10.30 -10.45 -14.24
C ASP A 213 -9.62 -9.55 -13.20
N GLY A 214 -9.23 -8.35 -13.61
CA GLY A 214 -8.58 -7.40 -12.72
C GLY A 214 -9.46 -6.95 -11.57
N GLU A 215 -10.77 -6.99 -11.76
CA GLU A 215 -11.74 -6.73 -10.71
C GLU A 215 -11.64 -7.72 -9.54
N ARG A 216 -11.40 -9.02 -9.81
CA ARG A 216 -11.28 -10.02 -8.73
C ARG A 216 -10.06 -9.75 -7.86
N LEU A 217 -8.92 -9.49 -8.48
CA LEU A 217 -7.70 -9.22 -7.74
C LEU A 217 -7.81 -7.92 -6.94
N ARG A 218 -8.37 -6.88 -7.55
CA ARG A 218 -8.67 -5.62 -6.86
C ARG A 218 -9.53 -5.86 -5.62
N ASN A 219 -10.57 -6.68 -5.73
CA ASN A 219 -11.45 -6.99 -4.61
C ASN A 219 -10.71 -7.75 -3.49
N VAL A 220 -9.82 -8.68 -3.83
CA VAL A 220 -8.96 -9.37 -2.85
C VAL A 220 -8.03 -8.38 -2.16
N LEU A 221 -7.30 -7.56 -2.92
CA LEU A 221 -6.38 -6.55 -2.38
C LEU A 221 -7.12 -5.56 -1.48
N ARG A 222 -8.26 -5.04 -1.96
CA ARG A 222 -9.12 -4.12 -1.21
C ARG A 222 -9.56 -4.73 0.12
N ARG A 223 -10.05 -5.96 0.10
CA ARG A 223 -10.50 -6.66 1.31
C ARG A 223 -9.35 -6.89 2.29
N SER A 224 -8.19 -7.32 1.81
CA SER A 224 -6.99 -7.52 2.65
C SER A 224 -6.53 -6.22 3.31
N VAL A 225 -6.56 -5.11 2.56
CA VAL A 225 -6.21 -3.77 3.06
C VAL A 225 -7.26 -3.26 4.05
N GLU A 226 -8.56 -3.37 3.74
CA GLU A 226 -9.67 -3.03 4.64
C GLU A 226 -9.57 -3.77 5.97
N GLU A 227 -9.41 -5.09 5.94
CA GLU A 227 -9.30 -5.93 7.14
C GLU A 227 -8.02 -5.60 7.93
N GLY A 228 -6.90 -5.30 7.25
CA GLY A 228 -5.64 -4.92 7.90
C GLY A 228 -5.72 -3.56 8.60
N ILE A 229 -6.34 -2.57 7.95
CA ILE A 229 -6.56 -1.25 8.53
C ILE A 229 -7.56 -1.32 9.67
N GLN A 230 -8.62 -2.10 9.54
CA GLN A 230 -9.61 -2.24 10.60
C GLN A 230 -8.98 -2.88 11.85
N GLN A 231 -8.18 -3.93 11.68
CA GLN A 231 -7.41 -4.53 12.79
C GLN A 231 -6.47 -3.53 13.45
N LEU A 232 -5.81 -2.68 12.66
CA LEU A 232 -4.96 -1.61 13.17
C LEU A 232 -5.78 -0.61 14.01
N LEU A 233 -6.85 -0.06 13.46
CA LEU A 233 -7.62 1.04 14.08
C LEU A 233 -8.39 0.57 15.30
N ASP A 234 -9.07 -0.57 15.21
CA ASP A 234 -10.00 -1.05 16.25
C ASP A 234 -9.29 -1.90 17.32
N GLY A 235 -8.11 -2.45 17.02
CA GLY A 235 -7.36 -3.33 17.92
C GLY A 235 -6.00 -2.77 18.30
N GLU A 236 -5.05 -2.85 17.39
CA GLU A 236 -3.63 -2.68 17.69
C GLU A 236 -3.27 -1.26 18.13
N LEU A 237 -3.88 -0.24 17.52
CA LEU A 237 -3.67 1.16 17.87
C LEU A 237 -4.13 1.43 19.30
N LEU A 238 -5.31 0.92 19.68
CA LEU A 238 -5.85 1.07 21.02
C LEU A 238 -4.98 0.32 22.04
N GLU A 239 -4.55 -0.91 21.72
CA GLU A 239 -3.68 -1.67 22.60
C GLU A 239 -2.32 -0.97 22.80
N GLN A 240 -1.74 -0.42 21.72
CA GLN A 240 -0.49 0.33 21.80
C GLN A 240 -0.64 1.66 22.54
N ALA A 241 -1.79 2.34 22.40
CA ALA A 241 -2.11 3.52 23.17
C ALA A 241 -2.16 3.21 24.68
N ASP A 242 -2.80 2.11 25.07
CA ASP A 242 -2.80 1.64 26.46
C ASP A 242 -1.39 1.32 26.95
N LYS A 243 -0.61 0.59 26.15
CA LYS A 243 0.78 0.25 26.47
C LYS A 243 1.63 1.50 26.66
N ALA A 244 1.44 2.52 25.84
CA ALA A 244 2.17 3.79 25.92
C ALA A 244 1.73 4.62 27.12
N ALA A 245 0.44 4.54 27.47
CA ALA A 245 -0.13 5.16 28.64
C ALA A 245 0.03 4.30 29.91
N ARG A 246 0.94 3.30 29.95
CA ARG A 246 1.15 2.48 31.15
C ARG A 246 1.76 3.28 32.31
N ARG A 247 1.44 2.83 33.54
CA ARG A 247 1.88 3.42 34.81
C ARG A 247 3.37 3.85 34.88
N PRO A 248 4.38 3.03 34.51
CA PRO A 248 5.78 3.42 34.68
C PRO A 248 6.16 4.67 33.89
N TRP A 249 5.71 4.79 32.63
CA TRP A 249 5.99 5.98 31.82
C TRP A 249 5.25 7.21 32.35
N ARG A 250 4.00 7.04 32.80
CA ARG A 250 3.24 8.11 33.46
C ARG A 250 3.97 8.64 34.68
N TRP A 251 4.41 7.75 35.57
CA TRP A 251 5.16 8.15 36.77
C TRP A 251 6.46 8.86 36.42
N LEU A 252 7.19 8.40 35.42
CA LEU A 252 8.46 9.05 35.01
C LEU A 252 8.25 10.51 34.55
N VAL A 253 7.14 10.80 33.89
CA VAL A 253 6.85 12.14 33.38
C VAL A 253 6.10 13.01 34.40
N ASP A 254 5.12 12.44 35.10
CA ASP A 254 4.24 13.19 36.01
C ASP A 254 4.82 13.34 37.41
N ALA A 255 5.59 12.37 37.92
CA ALA A 255 6.13 12.45 39.28
C ALA A 255 7.03 13.66 39.49
N PRO A 256 7.92 14.05 38.55
CA PRO A 256 8.69 15.28 38.71
C PRO A 256 7.81 16.52 38.82
N VAL A 257 6.71 16.58 38.07
CA VAL A 257 5.77 17.71 38.13
C VAL A 257 5.02 17.74 39.47
N TYR A 258 4.57 16.58 39.96
CA TYR A 258 3.93 16.49 41.27
C TYR A 258 4.89 16.79 42.42
N ALA A 259 6.11 16.24 42.39
CA ALA A 259 7.14 16.51 43.38
C ALA A 259 7.52 17.99 43.38
N PHE A 260 7.64 18.58 42.20
CA PHE A 260 7.92 20.01 42.04
C PHE A 260 6.78 20.88 42.57
N GLY A 261 5.52 20.54 42.27
CA GLY A 261 4.35 21.23 42.83
C GLY A 261 4.30 21.13 44.36
N LEU A 262 4.55 19.95 44.92
CA LEU A 262 4.61 19.74 46.37
C LEU A 262 5.75 20.56 47.01
N TRP A 263 6.91 20.62 46.34
CA TRP A 263 8.05 21.41 46.79
C TRP A 263 7.76 22.92 46.81
N ILE A 264 7.06 23.44 45.80
CA ILE A 264 6.60 24.85 45.79
C ILE A 264 5.64 25.12 46.95
N VAL A 265 4.67 24.23 47.18
CA VAL A 265 3.70 24.37 48.29
C VAL A 265 4.43 24.34 49.63
N TRP A 266 5.38 23.42 49.80
CA TRP A 266 6.21 23.34 51.00
C TRP A 266 6.98 24.65 51.24
N LEU A 267 7.65 25.19 50.21
CA LEU A 267 8.38 26.45 50.32
C LEU A 267 7.46 27.62 50.64
N ALA A 268 6.26 27.68 50.06
CA ALA A 268 5.27 28.70 50.36
C ALA A 268 4.82 28.64 51.83
N VAL A 269 4.58 27.43 52.37
CA VAL A 269 4.22 27.24 53.79
C VAL A 269 5.37 27.63 54.71
N VAL A 270 6.60 27.21 54.42
CA VAL A 270 7.77 27.57 55.22
C VAL A 270 8.04 29.08 55.20
N GLY A 271 7.94 29.71 54.02
CA GLY A 271 8.08 31.15 53.87
C GLY A 271 7.02 31.91 54.66
N PHE A 272 5.76 31.46 54.60
CA PHE A 272 4.67 32.03 55.39
C PHE A 272 4.91 31.93 56.90
N VAL A 273 5.35 30.77 57.39
CA VAL A 273 5.65 30.56 58.82
C VAL A 273 6.84 31.41 59.28
N ARG A 274 7.82 31.66 58.40
CA ARG A 274 9.02 32.46 58.70
C ARG A 274 8.86 33.96 58.45
N ALA A 275 7.70 34.40 57.95
CA ALA A 275 7.45 35.75 57.45
C ALA A 275 8.43 36.19 56.32
N ASP A 276 9.01 35.22 55.60
CA ASP A 276 9.85 35.47 54.43
C ASP A 276 8.95 35.55 53.18
N TYR A 277 9.06 36.66 52.44
CA TYR A 277 8.32 36.83 51.19
C TYR A 277 8.84 35.85 50.13
N VAL A 278 7.99 34.91 49.72
CA VAL A 278 8.24 34.10 48.52
C VAL A 278 7.93 34.96 47.30
N GLY A 279 8.98 35.51 46.70
CA GLY A 279 8.87 36.42 45.56
C GLY A 279 8.10 35.85 44.38
N MET A 280 7.35 36.73 43.68
CA MET A 280 6.70 36.39 42.42
C MET A 280 7.70 35.80 41.41
N ASP A 281 8.96 36.24 41.43
CA ASP A 281 10.04 35.72 40.59
C ASP A 281 10.29 34.22 40.80
N PHE A 282 10.13 33.73 42.03
CA PHE A 282 10.26 32.31 42.32
C PHE A 282 9.16 31.50 41.64
N LEU A 283 7.91 31.95 41.73
CA LEU A 283 6.77 31.29 41.08
C LEU A 283 6.89 31.31 39.56
N VAL A 284 7.36 32.42 38.99
CA VAL A 284 7.61 32.54 37.54
C VAL A 284 8.71 31.57 37.10
N ASN A 285 9.86 31.55 37.79
CA ASN A 285 10.96 30.62 37.47
C ASN A 285 10.52 29.16 37.62
N ALA A 286 9.71 28.86 38.64
CA ALA A 286 9.18 27.53 38.84
C ALA A 286 8.22 27.12 37.72
N ALA A 287 7.30 28.00 37.34
CA ALA A 287 6.39 27.75 36.21
C ALA A 287 7.16 27.53 34.90
N LEU A 288 8.22 28.32 34.64
CA LEU A 288 9.08 28.15 33.47
C LEU A 288 9.80 26.79 33.47
N LEU A 289 10.33 26.37 34.61
CA LEU A 289 11.03 25.09 34.74
C LEU A 289 10.08 23.89 34.58
N ALA A 290 8.88 23.96 35.16
CA ALA A 290 7.83 22.97 34.95
C ALA A 290 7.38 22.92 33.48
N GLY A 291 7.23 24.08 32.84
CA GLY A 291 6.91 24.18 31.42
C GLY A 291 7.99 23.56 30.53
N ALA A 292 9.27 23.84 30.81
CA ALA A 292 10.41 23.26 30.10
C ALA A 292 10.46 21.74 30.25
N TRP A 293 10.24 21.21 31.45
CA TRP A 293 10.16 19.76 31.69
C TRP A 293 9.04 19.10 30.88
N LEU A 294 7.82 19.66 30.94
CA LEU A 294 6.68 19.15 30.18
C LEU A 294 6.93 19.17 28.67
N TRP A 295 7.65 20.19 28.19
CA TRP A 295 8.06 20.28 26.79
C TRP A 295 9.04 19.16 26.41
N ILE A 296 10.09 18.93 27.20
CA ILE A 296 11.03 17.82 26.98
C ILE A 296 10.30 16.47 27.00
N ALA A 297 9.46 16.23 28.01
CA ALA A 297 8.67 15.01 28.14
C ALA A 297 7.73 14.80 26.95
N ARG A 298 7.14 15.88 26.42
CA ARG A 298 6.32 15.86 25.19
C ARG A 298 7.14 15.41 23.98
N PHE A 299 8.35 15.97 23.78
CA PHE A 299 9.22 15.56 22.68
C PHE A 299 9.65 14.09 22.79
N ALA A 300 10.04 13.65 23.99
CA ALA A 300 10.41 12.26 24.25
C ALA A 300 9.23 11.31 23.97
N THR A 301 8.03 11.64 24.47
CA THR A 301 6.81 10.86 24.21
C THR A 301 6.52 10.81 22.71
N ARG A 302 6.73 11.90 21.97
CA ARG A 302 6.46 11.94 20.54
C ARG A 302 7.44 11.08 19.74
N ALA A 303 8.71 11.12 20.10
CA ALA A 303 9.72 10.26 19.49
C ALA A 303 9.37 8.78 19.72
N LEU A 304 8.97 8.42 20.93
CA LEU A 304 8.56 7.05 21.27
C LEU A 304 7.32 6.61 20.46
N LEU A 305 6.30 7.46 20.39
CA LEU A 305 5.06 7.15 19.65
C LEU A 305 5.29 7.05 18.15
N ARG A 306 6.23 7.83 17.59
CA ARG A 306 6.64 7.69 16.19
C ARG A 306 7.25 6.32 15.89
N VAL A 307 8.13 5.83 16.77
CA VAL A 307 8.72 4.49 16.62
C VAL A 307 7.63 3.42 16.67
N ARG A 308 6.67 3.54 17.60
CA ARG A 308 5.55 2.61 17.70
C ARG A 308 4.60 2.66 16.50
N ALA A 309 4.29 3.86 16.00
CA ALA A 309 3.45 4.02 14.82
C ALA A 309 4.08 3.36 13.58
N ARG A 310 5.41 3.47 13.41
CA ARG A 310 6.13 2.72 12.36
C ARG A 310 6.03 1.22 12.54
N GLY A 311 6.19 0.72 13.77
CA GLY A 311 6.03 -0.71 14.06
C GLY A 311 4.62 -1.23 13.77
N LEU A 312 3.60 -0.44 14.05
CA LEU A 312 2.20 -0.75 13.71
C LEU A 312 1.98 -0.82 12.19
N VAL A 313 2.49 0.17 11.45
CA VAL A 313 2.41 0.18 9.98
C VAL A 313 3.13 -1.02 9.37
N GLU A 314 4.29 -1.40 9.92
CA GLU A 314 5.01 -2.61 9.49
C GLU A 314 4.24 -3.91 9.80
N GLY A 315 3.54 -3.95 10.94
CA GLY A 315 2.62 -5.04 11.29
C GLY A 315 1.50 -5.21 10.27
N VAL A 316 0.84 -4.11 9.88
CA VAL A 316 -0.20 -4.09 8.85
C VAL A 316 0.36 -4.51 7.49
N ARG A 317 1.54 -3.99 7.11
CA ARG A 317 2.25 -4.40 5.89
C ARG A 317 2.46 -5.91 5.84
N THR A 318 2.93 -6.49 6.95
CA THR A 318 3.17 -7.94 7.05
C THR A 318 1.86 -8.73 6.96
N ALA A 319 0.79 -8.25 7.61
CA ALA A 319 -0.53 -8.88 7.57
C ALA A 319 -1.14 -8.86 6.17
N ILE A 320 -1.05 -7.73 5.45
CA ILE A 320 -1.55 -7.60 4.07
C ILE A 320 -0.80 -8.56 3.15
N ARG A 321 0.54 -8.58 3.21
CA ARG A 321 1.35 -9.50 2.38
C ARG A 321 1.01 -10.96 2.64
N THR A 322 0.78 -11.33 3.90
CA THR A 322 0.44 -12.72 4.27
C THR A 322 -0.95 -13.14 3.79
N ARG A 323 -1.88 -12.19 3.56
CA ARG A 323 -3.24 -12.48 3.08
C ARG A 323 -3.38 -12.44 1.56
N VAL A 324 -2.48 -11.73 0.88
CA VAL A 324 -2.45 -11.66 -0.59
C VAL A 324 -1.80 -12.90 -1.19
N HIS A 325 -0.84 -13.51 -0.48
CA HIS A 325 -0.22 -14.80 -0.83
C HIS A 325 -1.00 -15.99 -0.29
#